data_AF-A0A3N1MC34-F1
#
_entry.id   AF-A0A3N1MC34-F1
#
_cell.length_a   1.000
_cell.length_b   1.000
_cell.length_c   1.000
_cell.angle_alpha   90.00
_cell.angle_beta   90.00
_cell.angle_gamma   90.00
#
_symmetry.space_group_name_H-M   'P 1'
#
loop_
_entity.id
_entity.type
_entity.pdbx_description
1 polymer ?
#
loop_
_entity_poly.entity_id
_entity_poly.type
_entity_poly.pdbx_seq_one_letter_code
_entity_poly.pdbx_strand_id
1 'polypeptide(L)'
;MAALYRARLAERPAEAGQAIRDAQLAWLRRRAECEGQAEGSPALVACIKAAIAARTAELSPPAPTPKPATPPAPREASVARAGGTWQFASDGNGCAMALASPGGRRFAIERRRSGADIPVFHPAGRDAELVLPGDRVVFLVDQQRLPALVSEGTVTVSHGSEAGAMRLILAGRSLTVVRQLDTLLEVPLDGVAGAMAELARRCPG
;
A
#
# COMPACT_ATOMS: atom_id res chain seq x y z
N MET A 1 -15.56 -5.04 -0.64
CA MET A 1 -15.09 -6.15 -1.52
C MET A 1 -13.87 -6.88 -0.94
N ALA A 2 -12.71 -6.23 -0.73
CA ALA A 2 -11.51 -6.91 -0.20
C ALA A 2 -11.74 -7.60 1.16
N ALA A 3 -12.52 -6.99 2.06
CA ALA A 3 -12.93 -7.62 3.32
C ALA A 3 -13.76 -8.91 3.13
N LEU A 4 -14.65 -8.95 2.14
CA LEU A 4 -15.49 -10.13 1.83
C LEU A 4 -14.66 -11.25 1.21
N TYR A 5 -13.73 -10.91 0.32
CA TYR A 5 -12.76 -11.86 -0.22
C TYR A 5 -11.91 -12.49 0.88
N ARG A 6 -11.43 -11.68 1.83
CA ARG A 6 -10.68 -12.15 3.01
C ARG A 6 -11.51 -13.07 3.91
N ALA A 7 -12.77 -12.73 4.17
CA ALA A 7 -13.67 -13.58 4.93
C ALA A 7 -13.87 -14.94 4.23
N ARG A 8 -14.09 -14.94 2.91
CA ARG A 8 -14.26 -16.17 2.12
C ARG A 8 -13.02 -17.06 2.07
N LEU A 9 -11.83 -16.49 1.99
CA LEU A 9 -10.59 -17.25 2.08
C LEU A 9 -10.37 -17.85 3.48
N ALA A 10 -10.71 -17.11 4.54
CA ALA A 10 -10.59 -17.61 5.90
C ALA A 10 -11.54 -18.78 6.21
N GLU A 11 -12.71 -18.82 5.54
CA GLU A 11 -13.68 -19.92 5.65
C GLU A 11 -13.26 -21.21 4.90
N ARG A 12 -12.23 -21.17 4.04
CA ARG A 12 -11.89 -22.23 3.09
C ARG A 12 -10.36 -22.45 2.99
N PRO A 13 -9.74 -23.21 3.91
CA PRO A 13 -8.31 -23.53 3.81
C PRO A 13 -8.01 -24.53 2.66
N ALA A 14 -6.75 -24.54 2.19
CA ALA A 14 -6.23 -25.44 1.14
C ALA A 14 -6.88 -25.26 -0.25
N GLU A 15 -7.19 -26.34 -0.97
CA GLU A 15 -7.63 -26.34 -2.38
C GLU A 15 -8.89 -25.49 -2.63
N ALA A 16 -9.80 -25.42 -1.67
CA ALA A 16 -10.99 -24.58 -1.77
C ALA A 16 -10.67 -23.07 -1.73
N GLY A 17 -9.57 -22.69 -1.09
CA GLY A 17 -9.04 -21.33 -1.14
C GLY A 17 -8.38 -21.00 -2.48
N GLN A 18 -7.88 -22.02 -3.20
CA GLN A 18 -7.27 -21.82 -4.52
C GLN A 18 -8.31 -21.43 -5.57
N ALA A 19 -9.47 -22.09 -5.59
CA ALA A 19 -10.57 -21.72 -6.49
C ALA A 19 -11.05 -20.27 -6.25
N ILE A 20 -11.05 -19.81 -5.00
CA ILE A 20 -11.40 -18.42 -4.64
C ILE A 20 -10.33 -17.44 -5.15
N ARG A 21 -9.04 -17.79 -5.03
CA ARG A 21 -7.92 -17.03 -5.58
C ARG A 21 -7.97 -16.96 -7.11
N ASP A 22 -8.20 -18.08 -7.79
CA ASP A 22 -8.28 -18.13 -9.25
C ASP A 22 -9.48 -17.33 -9.77
N ALA A 23 -10.63 -17.42 -9.10
CA ALA A 23 -11.79 -16.59 -9.40
C ALA A 23 -11.53 -15.09 -9.18
N GLN A 24 -10.72 -14.74 -8.18
CA GLN A 24 -10.31 -13.35 -7.94
C GLN A 24 -9.38 -12.83 -9.04
N LEU A 25 -8.42 -13.63 -9.49
CA LEU A 25 -7.53 -13.30 -10.60
C LEU A 25 -8.29 -13.19 -11.92
N ALA A 26 -9.25 -14.08 -12.18
CA ALA A 26 -10.13 -13.99 -13.33
C ALA A 26 -10.99 -12.72 -13.30
N TRP A 27 -11.53 -12.35 -12.14
CA TRP A 27 -12.25 -11.09 -11.97
C TRP A 27 -11.37 -9.86 -12.21
N LEU A 28 -10.13 -9.85 -11.69
CA LEU A 28 -9.18 -8.76 -11.92
C LEU A 28 -8.87 -8.57 -13.41
N ARG A 29 -8.72 -9.65 -14.16
CA ARG A 29 -8.54 -9.60 -15.63
C ARG A 29 -9.74 -8.99 -16.33
N ARG A 30 -10.97 -9.43 -16.00
CA ARG A 30 -12.20 -8.84 -16.55
C ARG A 30 -12.38 -7.37 -16.17
N ARG A 31 -11.95 -6.96 -14.97
CA ARG A 31 -11.96 -5.55 -14.57
C ARG A 31 -10.95 -4.74 -15.38
N ALA A 32 -9.80 -5.30 -15.73
CA ALA A 32 -8.81 -4.63 -16.58
C ALA A 32 -9.35 -4.39 -18.00
N GLU A 33 -10.32 -5.18 -18.48
CA GLU A 33 -11.01 -4.90 -19.75
C GLU A 33 -11.78 -3.56 -19.71
N CYS A 34 -12.20 -3.08 -18.52
CA CYS A 34 -12.76 -1.73 -18.37
C CYS A 34 -11.75 -0.63 -18.69
N GLU A 35 -10.43 -0.90 -18.64
CA GLU A 35 -9.37 0.06 -18.94
C GLU A 35 -9.29 0.41 -20.44
N GLY A 36 -10.02 -0.30 -21.31
CA GLY A 36 -10.22 0.11 -22.70
C GLY A 36 -11.09 1.36 -22.87
N GLN A 37 -11.71 1.84 -21.80
CA GLN A 37 -12.48 3.08 -21.78
C GLN A 37 -11.57 4.29 -21.53
N ALA A 38 -11.92 5.44 -22.11
CA ALA A 38 -11.18 6.69 -21.89
C ALA A 38 -11.09 7.01 -20.39
N GLU A 39 -9.88 7.40 -19.95
CA GLU A 39 -9.60 7.71 -18.56
C GLU A 39 -10.51 8.85 -18.06
N GLY A 40 -11.10 8.68 -16.87
CA GLY A 40 -12.05 9.64 -16.30
C GLY A 40 -13.45 9.66 -16.93
N SER A 41 -13.73 8.81 -17.93
CA SER A 41 -15.05 8.76 -18.56
C SER A 41 -16.13 8.18 -17.63
N PRO A 42 -17.40 8.64 -17.76
CA PRO A 42 -18.53 8.01 -17.07
C PRO A 42 -18.67 6.52 -17.37
N ALA A 43 -18.29 6.09 -18.59
CA ALA A 43 -18.29 4.70 -19.01
C ALA A 43 -17.30 3.83 -18.22
N LEU A 44 -16.08 4.33 -17.99
CA LEU A 44 -15.08 3.68 -17.13
C LEU A 44 -15.61 3.51 -15.70
N VAL A 45 -16.18 4.58 -15.13
CA VAL A 45 -16.74 4.57 -13.78
C VAL A 45 -17.89 3.58 -13.66
N ALA A 46 -18.81 3.55 -14.64
CA ALA A 46 -19.92 2.61 -14.67
C ALA A 46 -19.45 1.15 -14.79
N CYS A 47 -18.48 0.89 -15.67
CA CYS A 47 -17.89 -0.44 -15.86
C CYS A 47 -17.24 -0.97 -14.56
N ILE A 48 -16.42 -0.14 -13.91
CA ILE A 48 -15.78 -0.50 -12.64
C ILE A 48 -16.81 -0.73 -11.53
N LYS A 49 -17.84 0.14 -11.43
CA LYS A 49 -18.91 -0.03 -10.43
C LYS A 49 -19.68 -1.32 -10.63
N ALA A 50 -20.04 -1.66 -11.87
CA ALA A 50 -20.73 -2.90 -12.20
C ALA A 50 -19.87 -4.13 -11.86
N ALA A 51 -18.58 -4.11 -12.20
CA ALA A 51 -17.65 -5.19 -11.88
C ALA A 51 -17.48 -5.39 -10.36
N ILE A 52 -17.44 -4.31 -9.58
CA ILE A 52 -17.37 -4.38 -8.11
C ILE A 52 -18.67 -4.91 -7.51
N ALA A 53 -19.83 -4.48 -8.03
CA ALA A 53 -21.13 -4.93 -7.56
C ALA A 53 -21.32 -6.44 -7.79
N ALA A 54 -21.02 -6.93 -9.00
CA ALA A 54 -21.08 -8.34 -9.34
C ALA A 54 -20.18 -9.19 -8.42
N ARG A 55 -18.93 -8.77 -8.21
CA ARG A 55 -18.00 -9.49 -7.35
C ARG A 55 -18.39 -9.46 -5.87
N THR A 56 -18.98 -8.35 -5.43
CA THR A 56 -19.50 -8.23 -4.06
C THR A 56 -20.65 -9.20 -3.84
N ALA A 57 -21.54 -9.38 -4.83
CA ALA A 57 -22.62 -10.36 -4.76
C ALA A 57 -22.09 -11.80 -4.69
N GLU A 58 -21.10 -12.17 -5.52
CA GLU A 58 -20.47 -13.50 -5.51
C GLU A 58 -19.78 -13.83 -4.17
N LEU A 59 -19.14 -12.83 -3.55
CA LEU A 59 -18.39 -13.03 -2.31
C LEU A 59 -19.27 -12.98 -1.06
N SER A 60 -20.48 -12.43 -1.16
CA SER A 60 -21.40 -12.34 -0.01
C SER A 60 -21.94 -13.74 0.36
N PRO A 61 -21.92 -14.14 1.64
CA PRO A 61 -22.54 -15.39 2.05
C PRO A 61 -24.07 -15.34 1.84
N PRO A 62 -24.73 -16.50 1.61
CA PRO A 62 -26.19 -16.55 1.59
C PRO A 62 -26.73 -16.07 2.94
N ALA A 63 -27.75 -15.21 2.91
CA ALA A 63 -28.27 -14.55 4.10
C ALA A 63 -28.77 -15.59 5.13
N PRO A 64 -28.29 -15.58 6.38
CA PRO A 64 -28.90 -16.36 7.45
C PRO A 64 -30.26 -15.76 7.83
N THR A 65 -31.19 -16.63 8.24
CA THR A 65 -32.55 -16.28 8.66
C THR A 65 -32.53 -15.24 9.79
N PRO A 66 -33.41 -14.21 9.79
CA PRO A 66 -33.24 -13.04 10.64
C PRO A 66 -33.53 -13.36 12.11
N LYS A 67 -32.58 -13.05 12.98
CA LYS A 67 -32.83 -12.79 14.41
C LYS A 67 -32.64 -11.27 14.63
N PRO A 68 -33.46 -10.59 15.45
CA PRO A 68 -33.30 -9.15 15.66
C PRO A 68 -31.92 -8.88 16.27
N ALA A 69 -31.03 -8.23 15.52
CA ALA A 69 -29.69 -7.89 15.96
C ALA A 69 -29.60 -6.40 16.26
N THR A 70 -29.11 -6.08 17.45
CA THR A 70 -28.62 -4.76 17.83
C THR A 70 -27.68 -4.23 16.72
N PRO A 71 -27.80 -2.96 16.29
CA PRO A 71 -26.98 -2.44 15.19
C PRO A 71 -25.49 -2.64 15.47
N PRO A 72 -24.70 -3.15 14.51
CA PRO A 72 -23.26 -3.23 14.67
C PRO A 72 -22.69 -1.81 14.79
N ALA A 73 -21.92 -1.57 15.84
CA ALA A 73 -21.18 -0.32 15.99
C ALA A 73 -20.25 -0.13 14.78
N PRO A 74 -20.14 1.08 14.21
CA PRO A 74 -19.24 1.36 13.10
C PRO A 74 -17.80 1.05 13.53
N ARG A 75 -17.16 0.07 12.86
CA ARG A 75 -15.71 -0.11 12.96
C ARG A 75 -15.05 0.81 11.94
N GLU A 76 -14.48 1.91 12.43
CA GLU A 76 -13.50 2.68 11.65
C GLU A 76 -12.38 1.73 11.18
N ALA A 77 -12.09 1.73 9.89
CA ALA A 77 -10.90 1.07 9.37
C ALA A 77 -9.69 1.87 9.87
N SER A 78 -9.10 1.48 11.01
CA SER A 78 -7.90 2.12 11.52
C SER A 78 -6.74 1.88 10.53
N VAL A 79 -6.40 2.89 9.76
CA VAL A 79 -5.21 2.89 8.91
C VAL A 79 -3.98 2.72 9.79
N ALA A 80 -3.07 1.82 9.40
CA ALA A 80 -1.82 1.66 10.13
C ALA A 80 -0.98 2.94 10.00
N ARG A 81 -0.61 3.54 11.14
CA ARG A 81 0.19 4.76 11.20
C ARG A 81 1.57 4.43 11.76
N ALA A 82 2.61 4.82 11.04
CA ALA A 82 3.97 4.81 11.57
C ALA A 82 4.09 5.88 12.66
N GLY A 83 4.87 5.59 13.70
CA GLY A 83 5.00 6.48 14.84
C GLY A 83 6.31 6.28 15.59
N GLY A 84 6.61 7.23 16.47
CA GLY A 84 7.86 7.27 17.22
C GLY A 84 8.91 8.18 16.56
N THR A 85 10.17 7.96 16.91
CA THR A 85 11.31 8.71 16.37
C THR A 85 11.91 7.99 15.17
N TRP A 86 12.43 8.74 14.21
CA TRP A 86 13.22 8.19 13.12
C TRP A 86 14.41 7.38 13.67
N GLN A 87 14.47 6.11 13.27
CA GLN A 87 15.52 5.18 13.65
C GLN A 87 16.57 5.12 12.55
N PHE A 88 17.83 4.96 12.91
CA PHE A 88 18.94 4.93 11.97
C PHE A 88 19.59 3.55 12.00
N ALA A 89 19.84 3.00 10.82
CA ALA A 89 20.60 1.77 10.63
C ALA A 89 21.71 2.03 9.61
N SER A 90 22.87 1.42 9.84
CA SER A 90 23.97 1.37 8.89
C SER A 90 24.50 -0.04 8.90
N ASP A 91 24.66 -0.61 7.71
CA ASP A 91 25.43 -1.83 7.49
C ASP A 91 26.51 -1.54 6.44
N GLY A 92 27.46 -2.47 6.23
CA GLY A 92 28.54 -2.29 5.24
C GLY A 92 28.06 -2.10 3.78
N ASN A 93 26.75 -2.18 3.52
CA ASN A 93 26.15 -2.04 2.21
C ASN A 93 25.33 -0.75 2.04
N GLY A 94 24.95 -0.08 3.12
CA GLY A 94 24.28 1.21 3.04
C GLY A 94 23.84 1.77 4.38
N CYS A 95 23.12 2.88 4.30
CA CYS A 95 22.53 3.52 5.47
C CYS A 95 21.06 3.83 5.22
N ALA A 96 20.27 3.74 6.28
CA ALA A 96 18.86 4.03 6.21
C ALA A 96 18.42 4.79 7.45
N MET A 97 17.46 5.69 7.26
CA MET A 97 16.59 6.15 8.34
C MET A 97 15.19 5.59 8.12
N ALA A 98 14.47 5.23 9.18
CA ALA A 98 13.18 4.61 9.06
C ALA A 98 12.21 4.95 10.18
N LEU A 99 10.92 4.90 9.85
CA LEU A 99 9.81 4.97 10.79
C LEU A 99 8.98 3.69 10.64
N ALA A 100 8.75 3.00 11.76
CA ALA A 100 8.02 1.75 11.79
C ALA A 100 6.57 1.95 12.30
N SER A 101 5.65 1.10 11.86
CA SER A 101 4.33 0.98 12.43
C SER A 101 4.20 -0.28 13.31
N PRO A 102 3.19 -0.33 14.19
CA PRO A 102 2.73 -1.59 14.75
C PRO A 102 2.46 -2.61 13.64
N GLY A 103 2.91 -3.86 13.82
CA GLY A 103 2.81 -4.91 12.80
C GLY A 103 4.00 -4.99 11.84
N GLY A 104 5.10 -4.25 12.09
CA GLY A 104 6.38 -4.44 11.41
C GLY A 104 6.53 -3.74 10.06
N ARG A 105 5.50 -3.03 9.60
CA ARG A 105 5.59 -2.22 8.37
C ARG A 105 6.55 -1.08 8.62
N ARG A 106 7.30 -0.69 7.59
CA ARG A 106 8.31 0.35 7.74
C ARG A 106 8.40 1.20 6.49
N PHE A 107 8.41 2.51 6.68
CA PHE A 107 8.88 3.43 5.65
C PHE A 107 10.31 3.82 5.99
N ALA A 108 11.18 3.79 4.99
CA ALA A 108 12.59 4.12 5.11
C ALA A 108 13.01 5.06 3.99
N ILE A 109 14.06 5.84 4.27
CA ILE A 109 14.84 6.51 3.25
C ILE A 109 16.22 5.86 3.30
N GLU A 110 16.57 5.17 2.23
CA GLU A 110 17.81 4.42 2.09
C GLU A 110 18.79 5.20 1.23
N ARG A 111 19.96 5.49 1.78
CA ARG A 111 21.07 6.10 1.06
C ARG A 111 21.89 5.02 0.37
N ARG A 112 21.92 5.06 -0.96
CA ARG A 112 22.79 4.22 -1.78
C ARG A 112 24.23 4.73 -1.72
N ARG A 113 25.18 3.87 -2.09
CA ARG A 113 26.61 4.24 -2.26
C ARG A 113 26.84 5.37 -3.27
N SER A 114 25.90 5.59 -4.20
CA SER A 114 25.94 6.73 -5.13
C SER A 114 25.61 8.07 -4.46
N GLY A 115 25.22 8.08 -3.18
CA GLY A 115 24.71 9.25 -2.46
C GLY A 115 23.22 9.53 -2.69
N ALA A 116 22.55 8.75 -3.54
CA ALA A 116 21.12 8.90 -3.79
C ALA A 116 20.29 8.40 -2.59
N ASP A 117 19.37 9.25 -2.13
CA ASP A 117 18.39 8.92 -1.10
C ASP A 117 17.12 8.38 -1.75
N ILE A 118 16.72 7.16 -1.38
CA ILE A 118 15.61 6.43 -2.00
C ILE A 118 14.53 6.18 -0.96
N PRO A 119 13.30 6.69 -1.16
CA PRO A 119 12.15 6.29 -0.39
C PRO A 119 11.80 4.82 -0.64
N VAL A 120 11.71 4.03 0.43
CA VAL A 120 11.42 2.61 0.41
C VAL A 120 10.33 2.30 1.43
N PHE A 121 9.28 1.61 1.01
CA PHE A 121 8.32 0.98 1.90
C PHE A 121 8.56 -0.52 1.95
N HIS A 122 8.70 -1.01 3.17
CA HIS A 122 8.85 -2.42 3.52
C HIS A 122 7.50 -2.91 4.05
N PRO A 123 6.67 -3.57 3.22
CA PRO A 123 5.46 -4.21 3.69
C PRO A 123 5.79 -5.32 4.69
N ALA A 124 4.88 -5.59 5.61
CA ALA A 124 5.07 -6.62 6.64
C ALA A 124 3.75 -7.33 6.96
N GLY A 125 3.88 -8.48 7.62
CA GLY A 125 2.76 -9.35 7.95
C GLY A 125 1.91 -9.64 6.72
N ARG A 126 0.60 -9.38 6.83
CA ARG A 126 -0.36 -9.67 5.75
C ARG A 126 -0.16 -8.81 4.49
N ASP A 127 0.51 -7.66 4.58
CA ASP A 127 0.71 -6.81 3.40
C ASP A 127 1.89 -7.30 2.54
N ALA A 128 2.84 -8.05 3.12
CA ALA A 128 3.96 -8.62 2.39
C ALA A 128 3.51 -9.68 1.36
N GLU A 129 2.41 -10.39 1.64
CA GLU A 129 1.80 -11.35 0.72
C GLU A 129 0.93 -10.68 -0.36
N LEU A 130 0.54 -9.42 -0.16
CA LEU A 130 -0.42 -8.71 -1.02
C LEU A 130 0.24 -7.73 -1.98
N VAL A 131 1.46 -7.28 -1.68
CA VAL A 131 2.23 -6.37 -2.52
C VAL A 131 3.12 -7.20 -3.44
N LEU A 132 2.61 -7.48 -4.64
CA LEU A 132 3.29 -8.33 -5.61
C LEU A 132 4.01 -7.50 -6.70
N PRO A 133 5.11 -8.01 -7.29
CA PRO A 133 5.75 -7.34 -8.42
C PRO A 133 4.74 -7.01 -9.53
N GLY A 134 4.79 -5.77 -10.02
CA GLY A 134 3.84 -5.25 -11.02
C GLY A 134 2.55 -4.63 -10.46
N ASP A 135 2.30 -4.73 -9.15
CA ASP A 135 1.17 -4.02 -8.54
C ASP A 135 1.34 -2.49 -8.64
N ARG A 136 0.22 -1.79 -8.86
CA ARG A 136 0.17 -0.33 -8.81
C ARG A 136 0.10 0.14 -7.36
N VAL A 137 1.26 0.48 -6.80
CA VAL A 137 1.40 1.18 -5.52
C VAL A 137 1.82 2.61 -5.79
N VAL A 138 1.35 3.54 -4.96
CA VAL A 138 1.62 4.97 -5.10
C VAL A 138 1.98 5.53 -3.73
N PHE A 139 2.98 6.39 -3.69
CA PHE A 139 3.21 7.26 -2.54
C PHE A 139 2.43 8.56 -2.73
N LEU A 140 1.66 8.95 -1.73
CA LEU A 140 0.95 10.23 -1.69
C LEU A 140 1.63 11.11 -0.65
N VAL A 141 2.22 12.23 -1.07
CA VAL A 141 2.78 13.23 -0.14
C VAL A 141 1.88 14.46 -0.16
N ASP A 142 1.16 14.75 0.94
CA ASP A 142 0.16 15.83 0.99
C ASP A 142 -0.78 15.84 -0.24
N GLN A 143 -1.20 14.66 -0.72
CA GLN A 143 -2.00 14.39 -1.94
C GLN A 143 -1.25 14.39 -3.28
N GLN A 144 0.02 14.76 -3.34
CA GLN A 144 0.82 14.65 -4.55
C GLN A 144 1.22 13.20 -4.81
N ARG A 145 0.92 12.72 -6.02
CA ARG A 145 1.20 11.35 -6.43
C ARG A 145 2.65 11.19 -6.88
N LEU A 146 3.33 10.23 -6.27
CA LEU A 146 4.64 9.74 -6.67
C LEU A 146 4.48 8.30 -7.13
N PRO A 147 4.76 7.99 -8.41
CA PRO A 147 4.69 6.63 -8.91
C PRO A 147 5.72 5.76 -8.18
N ALA A 148 5.29 4.55 -7.83
CA ALA A 148 6.14 3.59 -7.15
C ALA A 148 6.22 2.28 -7.94
N LEU A 149 7.35 1.60 -7.76
CA LEU A 149 7.63 0.28 -8.31
C LEU A 149 7.67 -0.71 -7.16
N VAL A 150 7.08 -1.89 -7.39
CA VAL A 150 7.15 -3.01 -6.47
C VAL A 150 8.23 -3.96 -6.96
N SER A 151 9.27 -4.18 -6.16
CA SER A 151 10.39 -5.06 -6.49
C SER A 151 10.87 -5.80 -5.24
N GLU A 152 11.10 -7.10 -5.36
CA GLU A 152 11.70 -7.94 -4.30
C GLU A 152 11.03 -7.78 -2.93
N GLY A 153 9.69 -7.66 -2.90
CA GLY A 153 8.94 -7.50 -1.65
C GLY A 153 9.05 -6.11 -1.01
N THR A 154 9.61 -5.12 -1.71
CA THR A 154 9.65 -3.72 -1.30
C THR A 154 8.95 -2.83 -2.33
N VAL A 155 8.58 -1.62 -1.91
CA VAL A 155 8.02 -0.59 -2.78
C VAL A 155 8.95 0.60 -2.77
N THR A 156 9.44 1.01 -3.93
CA THR A 156 10.33 2.17 -4.09
C THR A 156 9.73 3.17 -5.06
N VAL A 157 10.17 4.42 -5.03
CA VAL A 157 9.78 5.38 -6.09
C VAL A 157 10.35 4.94 -7.44
N SER A 158 9.69 5.32 -8.53
CA SER A 158 10.15 4.99 -9.88
C SER A 158 11.55 5.52 -10.16
N HIS A 159 12.34 4.74 -10.91
CA HIS A 159 13.70 5.12 -11.27
C HIS A 159 13.76 6.49 -11.99
N GLY A 160 14.73 7.31 -11.63
CA GLY A 160 14.91 8.67 -12.16
C GLY A 160 13.99 9.73 -11.52
N SER A 161 13.09 9.34 -10.60
CA SER A 161 12.21 10.26 -9.87
C SER A 161 12.64 10.52 -8.43
N GLU A 162 13.74 9.91 -7.97
CA GLU A 162 14.18 9.90 -6.58
C GLU A 162 14.37 11.31 -6.03
N ALA A 163 15.12 12.17 -6.75
CA ALA A 163 15.34 13.55 -6.33
C ALA A 163 14.05 14.39 -6.29
N GLY A 164 13.12 14.12 -7.20
CA GLY A 164 11.79 14.74 -7.21
C GLY A 164 10.97 14.31 -5.99
N ALA A 165 10.92 13.00 -5.73
CA ALA A 165 10.24 12.43 -4.58
C ALA A 165 10.79 12.96 -3.25
N MET A 166 12.12 13.04 -3.11
CA MET A 166 12.75 13.56 -1.91
C MET A 166 12.40 15.03 -1.65
N ARG A 167 12.36 15.88 -2.69
CA ARG A 167 11.90 17.27 -2.54
C ARG A 167 10.46 17.34 -2.02
N LEU A 168 9.57 16.49 -2.51
CA LEU A 168 8.19 16.45 -2.04
C LEU A 168 8.11 15.96 -0.59
N ILE A 169 8.81 14.88 -0.25
CA ILE A 169 8.84 14.32 1.11
C ILE A 169 9.38 15.35 2.12
N LEU A 170 10.44 16.07 1.78
CA LEU A 170 11.01 17.09 2.67
C LEU A 170 10.08 18.31 2.87
N ALA A 171 9.19 18.59 1.92
CA ALA A 171 8.24 19.69 2.00
C ALA A 171 6.85 19.28 2.52
N GLY A 172 6.56 17.98 2.54
CA GLY A 172 5.27 17.42 2.93
C GLY A 172 5.10 17.26 4.44
N ARG A 173 3.86 17.09 4.87
CA ARG A 173 3.50 16.84 6.27
C ARG A 173 3.20 15.37 6.53
N SER A 174 2.62 14.69 5.55
CA SER A 174 2.40 13.25 5.61
C SER A 174 2.72 12.55 4.30
N LEU A 175 3.17 11.32 4.41
CA LEU A 175 3.29 10.37 3.30
C LEU A 175 2.34 9.21 3.54
N THR A 176 1.57 8.85 2.53
CA THR A 176 0.65 7.71 2.57
C THR A 176 1.03 6.72 1.48
N VAL A 177 1.17 5.44 1.82
CA VAL A 177 1.38 4.36 0.86
C VAL A 177 0.03 3.77 0.50
N VAL A 178 -0.35 3.86 -0.78
CA VAL A 178 -1.67 3.42 -1.26
C VAL A 178 -1.51 2.38 -2.34
N ARG A 179 -2.26 1.28 -2.23
CA ARG A 179 -2.41 0.27 -3.28
C ARG A 179 -3.87 0.26 -3.74
N GLN A 180 -4.11 0.66 -4.99
CA GLN A 180 -5.45 0.87 -5.54
C GLN A 180 -6.31 1.85 -4.71
N LEU A 181 -7.04 1.34 -3.72
CA LEU A 181 -7.90 2.09 -2.80
C LEU A 181 -7.58 1.81 -1.32
N ASP A 182 -6.69 0.87 -1.04
CA ASP A 182 -6.31 0.49 0.32
C ASP A 182 -5.09 1.29 0.76
N THR A 183 -5.20 1.93 1.92
CA THR A 183 -4.05 2.57 2.56
C THR A 183 -3.27 1.54 3.35
N LEU A 184 -2.00 1.35 2.98
CA LEU A 184 -1.11 0.37 3.60
C LEU A 184 -0.40 0.95 4.82
N LEU A 185 0.02 2.22 4.73
CA LEU A 185 0.75 2.91 5.78
C LEU A 185 0.57 4.42 5.65
N GLU A 186 0.30 5.10 6.75
CA GLU A 186 0.44 6.55 6.88
C GLU A 186 1.70 6.88 7.70
N VAL A 187 2.49 7.84 7.24
CA VAL A 187 3.77 8.23 7.82
C VAL A 187 3.74 9.74 8.07
N PRO A 188 3.81 10.19 9.34
CA PRO A 188 4.06 11.60 9.62
C PRO A 188 5.48 11.95 9.18
N LEU A 189 5.63 13.09 8.49
CA LEU A 189 6.93 13.56 8.00
C LEU A 189 7.56 14.61 8.92
N ASP A 190 6.98 14.84 10.09
CA ASP A 190 7.54 15.72 11.12
C ASP A 190 8.98 15.30 11.46
N GLY A 191 9.89 16.28 11.46
CA GLY A 191 11.31 16.06 11.76
C GLY A 191 12.10 15.31 10.67
N VAL A 192 11.51 14.96 9.52
CA VAL A 192 12.20 14.22 8.44
C VAL A 192 13.45 14.95 7.95
N ALA A 193 13.41 16.28 7.83
CA ALA A 193 14.56 17.07 7.40
C ALA A 193 15.74 17.00 8.38
N GLY A 194 15.46 17.06 9.69
CA GLY A 194 16.49 16.90 10.73
C GLY A 194 17.07 15.49 10.73
N ALA A 195 16.22 14.48 10.57
CA ALA A 195 16.67 13.10 10.46
C ALA A 195 17.48 12.84 9.17
N MET A 196 17.16 13.50 8.05
CA MET A 196 17.96 13.43 6.83
C MET A 196 19.34 14.06 6.98
N ALA A 197 19.46 15.19 7.67
CA ALA A 197 20.75 15.78 8.00
C ALA A 197 21.58 14.84 8.90
N GLU A 198 20.93 14.17 9.85
CA GLU A 198 21.58 13.17 10.70
C GLU A 198 22.04 11.95 9.91
N LEU A 199 21.21 11.43 9.01
CA LEU A 199 21.58 10.34 8.11
C LEU A 199 22.80 10.72 7.28
N ALA A 200 22.83 11.93 6.73
CA ALA A 200 23.95 12.42 5.94
C ALA A 200 25.25 12.55 6.75
N ARG A 201 25.14 12.97 8.02
CA ARG A 201 26.27 13.05 8.93
C ARG A 201 26.84 11.67 9.27
N ARG A 202 25.97 10.68 9.47
CA ARG A 202 26.37 9.29 9.77
C ARG A 202 26.94 8.58 8.56
N CYS A 203 26.54 8.99 7.36
CA CYS A 203 26.79 8.26 6.12
C CYS A 203 27.16 9.24 4.99
N PRO A 204 28.45 9.64 4.92
CA PRO A 204 28.93 10.67 3.99
C PRO A 204 28.92 10.26 2.51
N GLY A 205 28.70 8.98 2.19
CA GLY A 205 28.78 8.43 0.83
C GLY A 205 30.04 7.62 0.62
#